data_AF-C9LEF7-F1
#
_entry.id   AF-C9LEF7-F1
#
_cell.length_a   1.000
_cell.length_b   1.000
_cell.length_c   1.000
_cell.angle_alpha   90.00
_cell.angle_beta   90.00
_cell.angle_gamma   90.00
#
_symmetry.space_group_name_H-M   'P 1'
#
loop_
_entity.id
_entity.type
_entity.pdbx_description
1 polymer ?
#
loop_
_entity_poly.entity_id
_entity_poly.type
_entity_poly.pdbx_seq_one_letter_code
_entity_poly.pdbx_strand_id
1 'polypeptide(L)'
;MNVDLFDLERFVKVQDTYDSYDTALQEIKNGRKESHWMWYVFPQIHGLGHSSMSQRYSIKSLLEAKAFLEDETLGKRLYDAMEALPVFGDAEDIFGALDAMKLRSCLTLFDLVSPGDIFSDFLGNYFNKERCQKSLKIVASELSYYKEDDAFRRNGIHEPARAFFESGTYESNQIEYKQSIGTLWDLLGRGETMRKLLSRYFWTKDFSVYRVSGVKHTILFYMRSFFQKIVDNVHDDSLYKEMNGIYCQYEFAKDDSVFLIADAIDEFMQAHCDDKNIKPVLDMLIKDSLCSQ
;
A
#
# COMPACT_ATOMS: atom_id res chain seq x y z
N MET A 1 4.28 1.24 18.34
CA MET A 1 3.06 0.57 17.89
C MET A 1 2.75 1.07 16.50
N ASN A 2 2.65 0.16 15.53
CA ASN A 2 2.25 0.45 14.16
C ASN A 2 0.74 0.24 14.00
N VAL A 3 0.14 0.92 13.04
CA VAL A 3 -1.25 0.71 12.63
C VAL A 3 -1.28 -0.36 11.55
N ASP A 4 -2.16 -1.34 11.70
CA ASP A 4 -2.38 -2.36 10.67
C ASP A 4 -3.27 -1.80 9.54
N LEU A 5 -2.62 -1.20 8.55
CA LEU A 5 -3.29 -0.64 7.37
C LEU A 5 -3.78 -1.70 6.37
N PHE A 6 -3.34 -2.96 6.52
CA PHE A 6 -3.49 -3.99 5.50
C PHE A 6 -4.20 -5.25 6.01
N ASP A 7 -4.75 -5.25 7.23
CA ASP A 7 -5.31 -6.43 7.90
C ASP A 7 -4.29 -7.58 7.97
N LEU A 8 -3.02 -7.27 8.27
CA LEU A 8 -1.94 -8.24 8.43
C LEU A 8 -2.24 -9.25 9.55
N GLU A 9 -3.02 -8.85 10.55
CA GLU A 9 -3.52 -9.72 11.62
C GLU A 9 -4.20 -10.99 11.08
N ARG A 10 -4.76 -10.97 9.86
CA ARG A 10 -5.33 -12.17 9.23
C ARG A 10 -4.30 -13.28 9.05
N PHE A 11 -3.04 -12.93 8.76
CA PHE A 11 -1.94 -13.90 8.60
C PHE A 11 -1.51 -14.45 9.95
N VAL A 12 -1.35 -13.59 10.96
CA VAL A 12 -0.97 -14.01 12.32
C VAL A 12 -1.99 -15.00 12.87
N LYS A 13 -3.28 -14.66 12.79
CA LYS A 13 -4.37 -15.52 13.27
C LYS A 13 -4.35 -16.91 12.66
N VAL A 14 -4.13 -17.03 11.34
CA VAL A 14 -4.12 -18.35 10.69
C VAL A 14 -2.84 -19.14 10.98
N GLN A 15 -1.71 -18.45 11.14
CA GLN A 15 -0.45 -19.07 11.53
C GLN A 15 -0.49 -19.63 12.96
N ASP A 16 -1.20 -18.95 13.88
CA ASP A 16 -1.35 -19.37 15.27
C ASP A 16 -2.41 -20.46 15.46
N THR A 17 -3.36 -20.57 14.52
CA THR A 17 -4.45 -21.54 14.61
C THR A 17 -3.90 -22.96 14.52
N TYR A 18 -4.15 -23.77 15.56
CA TYR A 18 -3.70 -25.16 15.67
C TYR A 18 -2.18 -25.33 15.45
N ASP A 19 -1.37 -24.37 15.92
CA ASP A 19 0.10 -24.39 15.77
C ASP A 19 0.54 -24.58 14.32
N SER A 20 -0.23 -24.00 13.38
CA SER A 20 -0.03 -24.23 11.95
C SER A 20 1.33 -23.75 11.47
N TYR A 21 1.85 -22.64 12.01
CA TYR A 21 3.18 -22.15 11.68
C TYR A 21 4.29 -23.06 12.20
N ASP A 22 4.18 -23.58 13.42
CA ASP A 22 5.17 -24.52 13.97
C ASP A 22 5.16 -25.84 13.19
N THR A 23 3.98 -26.30 12.77
CA THR A 23 3.84 -27.46 11.87
C THR A 23 4.55 -27.20 10.54
N ALA A 24 4.33 -26.03 9.93
CA ALA A 24 5.00 -25.65 8.68
C ALA A 24 6.52 -25.64 8.84
N LEU A 25 7.02 -25.07 9.95
CA LEU A 25 8.46 -24.99 10.22
C LEU A 25 9.09 -26.38 10.40
N GLN A 26 8.39 -27.32 11.05
CA GLN A 26 8.87 -28.71 11.17
C GLN A 26 8.89 -29.43 9.82
N GLU A 27 7.83 -29.29 9.02
CA GLU A 27 7.78 -29.87 7.68
C GLU A 27 8.88 -29.34 6.75
N ILE A 28 9.15 -28.02 6.81
CA ILE A 28 10.26 -27.40 6.09
C ILE A 28 11.60 -28.00 6.53
N LYS A 29 11.85 -28.11 7.85
CA LYS A 29 13.08 -28.71 8.40
C LYS A 29 13.26 -30.17 8.03
N ASN A 30 12.15 -30.91 7.92
CA ASN A 30 12.15 -32.30 7.48
C ASN A 30 12.31 -32.45 5.95
N GLY A 31 12.34 -31.34 5.21
CA GLY A 31 12.52 -31.33 3.76
C GLY A 31 11.32 -31.86 2.98
N ARG A 32 10.13 -31.91 3.60
CA ARG A 32 8.91 -32.38 2.95
C ARG A 32 7.68 -31.71 3.52
N LYS A 33 6.98 -30.96 2.67
CA LYS A 33 5.68 -30.38 2.97
C LYS A 33 4.58 -31.44 2.92
N GLU A 34 3.74 -31.48 3.94
CA GLU A 34 2.63 -32.42 4.09
C GLU A 34 1.29 -31.71 4.33
N SER A 35 1.29 -30.55 4.98
CA SER A 35 0.07 -29.82 5.38
C SER A 35 -0.25 -28.59 4.52
N HIS A 36 -1.36 -27.93 4.85
CA HIS A 36 -1.99 -26.87 4.05
C HIS A 36 -1.67 -25.44 4.52
N TRP A 37 -0.41 -25.02 4.44
CA TRP A 37 0.06 -23.72 4.95
C TRP A 37 0.71 -22.77 3.95
N MET A 38 0.88 -23.21 2.70
CA MET A 38 1.65 -22.46 1.69
C MET A 38 1.19 -21.00 1.52
N TRP A 39 -0.12 -20.76 1.54
CA TRP A 39 -0.69 -19.44 1.21
C TRP A 39 -0.37 -18.36 2.25
N TYR A 40 -0.19 -18.72 3.52
CA TYR A 40 -0.02 -17.76 4.61
C TYR A 40 1.35 -17.83 5.29
N VAL A 41 2.19 -18.81 4.96
CA VAL A 41 3.61 -18.83 5.34
C VAL A 41 4.47 -18.22 4.22
N PHE A 42 4.20 -18.58 2.96
CA PHE A 42 4.87 -18.01 1.78
C PHE A 42 3.83 -17.33 0.86
N PRO A 43 3.27 -16.18 1.28
CA PRO A 43 2.22 -15.52 0.53
C PRO A 43 2.73 -14.97 -0.80
N GLN A 44 1.82 -14.86 -1.77
CA GLN A 44 2.12 -14.34 -3.11
C GLN A 44 1.18 -13.17 -3.45
N ILE A 45 1.55 -12.38 -4.46
CA ILE A 45 0.75 -11.25 -4.90
C ILE A 45 -0.64 -11.71 -5.40
N HIS A 46 -1.65 -10.89 -5.14
CA HIS A 46 -3.02 -11.10 -5.55
C HIS A 46 -3.15 -11.25 -7.07
N GLY A 47 -4.09 -12.09 -7.51
CA GLY A 47 -4.33 -12.38 -8.93
C GLY A 47 -3.59 -13.60 -9.48
N LEU A 48 -2.71 -14.25 -8.69
CA LEU A 48 -2.01 -15.46 -9.13
C LEU A 48 -2.79 -16.77 -8.91
N GLY A 49 -3.54 -16.87 -7.82
CA GLY A 49 -4.29 -18.08 -7.46
C GLY A 49 -5.80 -17.84 -7.37
N HIS A 50 -6.57 -18.88 -7.67
CA HIS A 50 -8.03 -18.82 -7.77
C HIS A 50 -8.78 -19.45 -6.59
N SER A 51 -8.10 -20.18 -5.70
CA SER A 51 -8.76 -20.75 -4.52
C SER A 51 -9.12 -19.65 -3.51
N SER A 52 -10.17 -19.88 -2.72
CA SER A 52 -10.58 -18.98 -1.64
C SER A 52 -9.44 -18.66 -0.68
N MET A 53 -8.63 -19.67 -0.32
CA MET A 53 -7.43 -19.50 0.51
C MET A 53 -6.37 -18.62 -0.17
N SER A 54 -6.12 -18.82 -1.47
CA SER A 54 -5.16 -17.99 -2.20
C SER A 54 -5.63 -16.55 -2.36
N GLN A 55 -6.94 -16.31 -2.47
CA GLN A 55 -7.50 -14.96 -2.55
C GLN A 55 -7.46 -14.28 -1.18
N ARG A 56 -7.79 -14.99 -0.10
CA ARG A 56 -7.78 -14.46 1.28
C ARG A 56 -6.38 -14.10 1.76
N TYR A 57 -5.40 -14.97 1.52
CA TYR A 57 -4.01 -14.80 2.00
C TYR A 57 -3.05 -14.32 0.91
N SER A 58 -3.57 -13.68 -0.13
CA SER A 58 -2.70 -12.96 -1.06
C SER A 58 -2.35 -11.59 -0.50
N ILE A 59 -1.11 -11.17 -0.75
CA ILE A 59 -0.68 -9.77 -0.61
C ILE A 59 -1.35 -8.96 -1.74
N LYS A 60 -1.92 -7.81 -1.43
CA LYS A 60 -2.65 -6.95 -2.39
C LYS A 60 -1.77 -5.93 -3.10
N SER A 61 -0.63 -5.56 -2.52
CA SER A 61 0.27 -4.53 -3.05
C SER A 61 1.72 -4.75 -2.60
N LEU A 62 2.69 -4.13 -3.26
CA LEU A 62 4.07 -4.11 -2.79
C LEU A 62 4.19 -3.40 -1.44
N LEU A 63 3.40 -2.35 -1.19
CA LEU A 63 3.41 -1.66 0.11
C LEU A 63 2.94 -2.59 1.23
N GLU A 64 1.95 -3.45 0.97
CA GLU A 64 1.56 -4.50 1.91
C GLU A 64 2.66 -5.56 2.09
N ALA A 65 3.36 -5.97 1.02
CA ALA A 65 4.50 -6.90 1.17
C ALA A 65 5.60 -6.29 2.05
N LYS A 66 5.88 -5.00 1.89
CA LYS A 66 6.79 -4.25 2.77
C LYS A 66 6.28 -4.26 4.21
N ALA A 67 5.02 -3.94 4.43
CA ALA A 67 4.43 -3.93 5.77
C ALA A 67 4.43 -5.33 6.42
N PHE A 68 4.17 -6.39 5.65
CA PHE A 68 4.27 -7.78 6.09
C PHE A 68 5.68 -8.12 6.57
N LEU A 69 6.70 -7.68 5.82
CA LEU A 69 8.10 -7.95 6.17
C LEU A 69 8.58 -7.12 7.37
N GLU A 70 8.07 -5.90 7.52
CA GLU A 70 8.38 -5.00 8.65
C GLU A 70 7.59 -5.33 9.93
N ASP A 71 6.56 -6.18 9.84
CA ASP A 71 5.84 -6.66 11.01
C ASP A 71 6.72 -7.57 11.88
N GLU A 72 6.74 -7.30 13.19
CA GLU A 72 7.63 -7.98 14.14
C GLU A 72 7.40 -9.49 14.20
N THR A 73 6.17 -9.95 13.95
CA THR A 73 5.82 -11.38 13.98
C THR A 73 5.96 -12.00 12.60
N LEU A 74 5.30 -11.44 11.58
CA LEU A 74 5.23 -12.02 10.24
C LEU A 74 6.58 -11.98 9.52
N GLY A 75 7.31 -10.87 9.64
CA GLY A 75 8.66 -10.74 9.09
C GLY A 75 9.59 -11.80 9.69
N LYS A 76 9.64 -11.88 11.03
CA LYS A 76 10.43 -12.88 11.75
C LYS A 76 10.07 -14.31 11.30
N ARG A 77 8.78 -14.63 11.21
CA ARG A 77 8.30 -15.95 10.80
C ARG A 77 8.67 -16.29 9.36
N LEU A 78 8.62 -15.31 8.46
CA LEU A 78 9.08 -15.51 7.08
C LEU A 78 10.59 -15.81 7.04
N TYR A 79 11.42 -15.04 7.77
CA TYR A 79 12.86 -15.30 7.85
C TYR A 79 13.17 -16.66 8.48
N ASP A 80 12.56 -17.01 9.61
CA ASP A 80 12.75 -18.31 10.27
C ASP A 80 12.39 -19.47 9.30
N ALA A 81 11.31 -19.33 8.52
CA ALA A 81 10.91 -20.32 7.52
C ALA A 81 11.89 -20.39 6.34
N MET A 82 12.45 -19.26 5.91
CA MET A 82 13.50 -19.19 4.88
C MET A 82 14.80 -19.83 5.36
N GLU A 83 15.25 -19.53 6.58
CA GLU A 83 16.46 -20.10 7.18
C GLU A 83 16.37 -21.61 7.42
N ALA A 84 15.15 -22.12 7.63
CA ALA A 84 14.90 -23.54 7.76
C ALA A 84 14.97 -24.31 6.43
N LEU A 85 14.91 -23.64 5.28
CA LEU A 85 14.98 -24.29 3.98
C LEU A 85 16.40 -24.82 3.70
N PRO A 86 16.53 -26.02 3.10
CA PRO A 86 17.80 -26.48 2.56
C PRO A 86 18.39 -25.47 1.57
N VAL A 87 19.70 -25.23 1.63
CA VAL A 87 20.37 -24.25 0.75
C VAL A 87 20.64 -24.83 -0.67
N PHE A 88 20.46 -26.14 -0.85
CA PHE A 88 20.68 -26.85 -2.12
C PHE A 88 19.57 -27.88 -2.37
N GLY A 89 19.28 -28.15 -3.64
CA GLY A 89 18.27 -29.13 -4.06
C GLY A 89 17.23 -28.52 -4.98
N ASP A 90 16.16 -29.27 -5.25
CA ASP A 90 14.99 -28.77 -5.99
C ASP A 90 13.87 -28.40 -5.01
N ALA A 91 13.26 -27.23 -5.19
CA ALA A 91 12.09 -26.85 -4.41
C ALA A 91 10.92 -27.82 -4.65
N GLU A 92 10.84 -28.46 -5.82
CA GLU A 92 9.81 -29.47 -6.10
C GLU A 92 9.94 -30.72 -5.23
N ASP A 93 11.14 -31.07 -4.76
CA ASP A 93 11.34 -32.21 -3.86
C ASP A 93 10.70 -31.94 -2.48
N ILE A 94 10.72 -30.69 -2.04
CA ILE A 94 10.20 -30.27 -0.73
C ILE A 94 8.70 -29.95 -0.82
N PHE A 95 8.29 -29.20 -1.84
CA PHE A 95 6.97 -28.59 -1.93
C PHE A 95 6.05 -29.26 -2.96
N GLY A 96 6.59 -30.03 -3.89
CA GLY A 96 5.92 -30.40 -5.13
C GLY A 96 5.79 -29.22 -6.10
N ALA A 97 5.59 -29.52 -7.39
CA ALA A 97 5.59 -28.54 -8.48
C ALA A 97 4.72 -27.29 -8.22
N LEU A 98 3.48 -27.48 -7.75
CA LEU A 98 2.54 -26.36 -7.59
C LEU A 98 2.98 -25.40 -6.48
N ASP A 99 3.40 -25.91 -5.32
CA ASP A 99 3.82 -25.05 -4.21
C ASP A 99 5.24 -24.52 -4.44
N ALA A 100 6.12 -25.21 -5.17
CA ALA A 100 7.39 -24.66 -5.65
C ALA A 100 7.18 -23.39 -6.52
N MET A 101 6.17 -23.40 -7.41
CA MET A 101 5.80 -22.20 -8.18
C MET A 101 5.32 -21.04 -7.28
N LYS A 102 4.59 -21.35 -6.20
CA LYS A 102 4.15 -20.33 -5.22
C LYS A 102 5.32 -19.80 -4.42
N LEU A 103 6.27 -20.65 -4.04
CA LEU A 103 7.51 -20.24 -3.38
C LEU A 103 8.25 -19.25 -4.28
N ARG A 104 8.49 -19.58 -5.55
CA ARG A 104 9.13 -18.64 -6.49
C ARG A 104 8.39 -17.31 -6.58
N SER A 105 7.06 -17.34 -6.53
CA SER A 105 6.22 -16.13 -6.57
C SER A 105 6.33 -15.29 -5.30
N CYS A 106 6.41 -15.93 -4.13
CA CYS A 106 6.68 -15.33 -2.82
C CYS A 106 8.08 -14.70 -2.80
N LEU A 107 9.13 -15.46 -3.12
CA LEU A 107 10.50 -14.97 -3.14
C LEU A 107 10.67 -13.79 -4.10
N THR A 108 10.04 -13.86 -5.27
CA THR A 108 10.02 -12.73 -6.22
C THR A 108 9.38 -11.50 -5.60
N LEU A 109 8.27 -11.65 -4.88
CA LEU A 109 7.58 -10.52 -4.26
C LEU A 109 8.44 -9.87 -3.17
N PHE A 110 9.00 -10.66 -2.27
CA PHE A 110 9.78 -10.13 -1.15
C PHE A 110 11.17 -9.62 -1.56
N ASP A 111 11.80 -10.20 -2.59
CA ASP A 111 13.03 -9.67 -3.19
C ASP A 111 12.82 -8.29 -3.86
N LEU A 112 11.59 -7.95 -4.27
CA LEU A 112 11.29 -6.60 -4.78
C LEU A 112 11.20 -5.53 -3.69
N VAL A 113 10.82 -5.91 -2.47
CA VAL A 113 10.64 -4.96 -1.35
C VAL A 113 11.84 -4.96 -0.39
N SER A 114 12.61 -6.04 -0.33
CA SER A 114 13.92 -6.13 0.34
C SER A 114 15.00 -6.66 -0.65
N PRO A 115 15.47 -5.83 -1.59
CA PRO A 115 16.49 -6.25 -2.56
C PRO A 115 17.83 -6.52 -1.89
N GLY A 116 18.51 -7.59 -2.30
CA GLY A 116 19.83 -7.97 -1.75
C GLY A 116 19.75 -8.75 -0.43
N ASP A 117 18.54 -9.16 -0.06
CA ASP A 117 18.26 -10.00 1.10
C ASP A 117 18.22 -11.50 0.73
N ILE A 118 17.97 -12.37 1.72
CA ILE A 118 17.96 -13.83 1.62
C ILE A 118 17.07 -14.37 0.49
N PHE A 119 16.01 -13.64 0.11
CA PHE A 119 15.09 -14.03 -0.96
C PHE A 119 15.79 -14.19 -2.32
N SER A 120 16.78 -13.33 -2.62
CA SER A 120 17.56 -13.40 -3.86
C SER A 120 18.43 -14.65 -3.93
N ASP A 121 19.00 -15.04 -2.79
CA ASP A 121 19.84 -16.24 -2.68
C ASP A 121 19.01 -17.49 -2.93
N PHE A 122 17.80 -17.58 -2.35
CA PHE A 122 16.91 -18.71 -2.59
C PHE A 122 16.31 -18.74 -4.00
N LEU A 123 16.09 -17.58 -4.65
CA LEU A 123 15.81 -17.55 -6.10
C LEU A 123 16.99 -18.12 -6.89
N GLY A 124 18.23 -17.82 -6.48
CA GLY A 124 19.44 -18.39 -7.05
C GLY A 124 19.51 -19.92 -6.88
N ASN A 125 19.29 -20.40 -5.66
CA ASN A 125 19.45 -21.80 -5.28
C ASN A 125 18.41 -22.70 -5.94
N TYR A 126 17.13 -22.33 -5.90
CA TYR A 126 16.04 -23.19 -6.37
C TYR A 126 15.56 -22.91 -7.78
N PHE A 127 15.78 -21.69 -8.28
CA PHE A 127 15.12 -21.22 -9.51
C PHE A 127 16.08 -20.59 -10.51
N ASN A 128 17.39 -20.84 -10.42
CA ASN A 128 18.41 -20.28 -11.33
C ASN A 128 18.36 -18.75 -11.46
N LYS A 129 18.03 -18.05 -10.36
CA LYS A 129 17.78 -16.60 -10.31
C LYS A 129 16.57 -16.13 -11.12
N GLU A 130 15.73 -17.04 -11.60
CA GLU A 130 14.52 -16.69 -12.34
C GLU A 130 13.42 -16.25 -11.39
N ARG A 131 12.97 -15.00 -11.58
CA ARG A 131 11.79 -14.46 -10.93
C ARG A 131 10.51 -14.93 -11.60
N CYS A 132 9.42 -14.98 -10.84
CA CYS A 132 8.08 -15.23 -11.35
C CYS A 132 7.60 -14.08 -12.24
N GLN A 133 7.50 -14.32 -13.54
CA GLN A 133 7.11 -13.31 -14.53
C GLN A 133 5.70 -12.78 -14.32
N LYS A 134 4.77 -13.61 -13.82
CA LYS A 134 3.41 -13.16 -13.50
C LYS A 134 3.42 -12.19 -12.32
N SER A 135 4.19 -12.47 -11.27
CA SER A 135 4.36 -11.52 -10.14
C SER A 135 4.91 -10.19 -10.64
N LEU A 136 5.97 -10.21 -11.44
CA LEU A 136 6.57 -9.00 -12.02
C LEU A 136 5.57 -8.20 -12.85
N LYS A 137 4.78 -8.85 -13.70
CA LYS A 137 3.76 -8.17 -14.52
C LYS A 137 2.69 -7.50 -13.67
N ILE A 138 2.23 -8.15 -12.60
CA ILE A 138 1.19 -7.62 -11.71
C ILE A 138 1.69 -6.35 -11.00
N VAL A 139 2.93 -6.36 -10.50
CA VAL A 139 3.46 -5.26 -9.68
C VAL A 139 4.25 -4.21 -10.46
N ALA A 140 4.44 -4.37 -11.79
CA ALA A 140 5.31 -3.50 -12.59
C ALA A 140 4.97 -2.01 -12.47
N SER A 141 3.67 -1.67 -12.55
CA SER A 141 3.20 -0.28 -12.44
C SER A 141 3.50 0.31 -11.06
N GLU A 142 3.17 -0.44 -9.99
CA GLU A 142 3.42 -0.02 -8.61
C GLU A 142 4.93 0.11 -8.33
N LEU A 143 5.73 -0.84 -8.80
CA LEU A 143 7.18 -0.83 -8.62
C LEU A 143 7.84 0.39 -9.30
N SER A 144 7.41 0.73 -10.51
CA SER A 144 7.90 1.91 -11.24
C SER A 144 7.60 3.18 -10.46
N TYR A 145 6.40 3.25 -9.88
CA TYR A 145 5.96 4.37 -9.03
C TYR A 145 6.80 4.55 -7.77
N TYR A 146 7.35 3.46 -7.21
CA TYR A 146 8.23 3.58 -6.05
C TYR A 146 9.71 3.80 -6.38
N LYS A 147 10.18 3.46 -7.58
CA LYS A 147 11.61 3.62 -7.90
C LYS A 147 11.92 4.96 -8.56
N GLU A 148 11.12 5.33 -9.55
CA GLU A 148 11.51 6.35 -10.52
C GLU A 148 10.44 7.43 -10.71
N ASP A 149 9.17 7.10 -10.47
CA ASP A 149 8.05 8.00 -10.75
C ASP A 149 7.52 8.65 -9.46
N ASP A 150 8.08 9.82 -9.12
CA ASP A 150 7.60 10.68 -8.03
C ASP A 150 6.72 11.79 -8.59
N ALA A 151 5.41 11.69 -8.33
CA ALA A 151 4.41 12.65 -8.79
C ALA A 151 4.75 14.10 -8.42
N PHE A 152 5.35 14.34 -7.25
CA PHE A 152 5.73 15.69 -6.82
C PHE A 152 6.84 16.24 -7.74
N ARG A 153 7.92 15.48 -7.93
CA ARG A 153 9.05 15.88 -8.78
C ARG A 153 8.65 15.99 -10.25
N ARG A 154 7.83 15.06 -10.76
CA ARG A 154 7.33 15.08 -12.14
C ARG A 154 6.56 16.36 -12.46
N ASN A 155 5.88 16.92 -11.46
CA ASN A 155 5.13 18.15 -11.59
C ASN A 155 5.91 19.38 -11.07
N GLY A 156 7.24 19.30 -10.93
CA GLY A 156 8.08 20.44 -10.58
C GLY A 156 8.04 20.89 -9.11
N ILE A 157 7.44 20.10 -8.23
CA ILE A 157 7.39 20.41 -6.79
C ILE A 157 8.71 19.98 -6.15
N HIS A 158 9.35 20.90 -5.41
CA HIS A 158 10.65 20.67 -4.79
C HIS A 158 10.53 20.28 -3.31
N GLU A 159 9.42 20.63 -2.70
CA GLU A 159 9.08 20.31 -1.33
C GLU A 159 8.86 18.81 -1.16
N PRO A 160 9.33 18.22 -0.04
CA PRO A 160 9.12 16.81 0.21
C PRO A 160 7.63 16.54 0.47
N ALA A 161 7.13 15.37 0.05
CA ALA A 161 5.74 14.94 0.28
C ALA A 161 5.28 15.07 1.74
N ARG A 162 6.19 14.95 2.71
CA ARG A 162 5.91 15.18 4.14
C ARG A 162 5.32 16.57 4.43
N ALA A 163 5.74 17.59 3.70
CA ALA A 163 5.20 18.95 3.84
C ALA A 163 3.69 19.02 3.59
N PHE A 164 3.17 18.09 2.78
CA PHE A 164 1.76 18.02 2.39
C PHE A 164 0.95 17.03 3.23
N PHE A 165 1.59 16.04 3.88
CA PHE A 165 0.86 14.99 4.61
C PHE A 165 1.01 15.05 6.13
N GLU A 166 2.07 15.67 6.66
CA GLU A 166 2.28 15.80 8.11
C GLU A 166 2.23 17.25 8.58
N SER A 167 1.24 17.55 9.42
CA SER A 167 1.08 18.86 10.03
C SER A 167 2.07 19.10 11.18
N GLY A 168 2.53 20.34 11.34
CA GLY A 168 3.42 20.75 12.44
C GLY A 168 4.88 20.31 12.27
N THR A 169 5.27 19.91 11.06
CA THR A 169 6.67 19.62 10.71
C THR A 169 7.39 20.90 10.27
N TYR A 170 8.73 20.88 10.24
CA TYR A 170 9.49 22.03 9.73
C TYR A 170 9.12 22.33 8.28
N GLU A 171 8.99 21.27 7.48
CA GLU A 171 8.68 21.32 6.06
C GLU A 171 7.24 21.81 5.81
N SER A 172 6.24 21.32 6.57
CA SER A 172 4.86 21.82 6.44
C SER A 172 4.74 23.30 6.80
N ASN A 173 5.63 23.82 7.65
CA ASN A 173 5.63 25.23 8.02
C ASN A 173 6.33 26.13 6.98
N GLN A 174 6.99 25.55 5.96
CA GLN A 174 7.59 26.31 4.86
C GLN A 174 6.61 26.60 3.72
N ILE A 175 5.46 25.93 3.68
CA ILE A 175 4.42 26.13 2.67
C ILE A 175 3.14 26.66 3.30
N GLU A 176 2.46 27.54 2.58
CA GLU A 176 1.16 28.04 3.01
C GLU A 176 0.10 26.96 2.82
N TYR A 177 -0.89 26.93 3.72
CA TYR A 177 -1.99 25.97 3.65
C TYR A 177 -2.68 25.93 2.27
N LYS A 178 -2.89 27.08 1.65
CA LYS A 178 -3.49 27.18 0.31
C LYS A 178 -2.63 26.54 -0.78
N GLN A 179 -1.30 26.57 -0.62
CA GLN A 179 -0.37 25.88 -1.52
C GLN A 179 -0.44 24.38 -1.32
N SER A 180 -0.52 23.89 -0.07
CA SER A 180 -0.65 22.45 0.20
C SER A 180 -1.90 21.86 -0.44
N ILE A 181 -3.06 22.47 -0.16
CA ILE A 181 -4.35 21.99 -0.67
C ILE A 181 -4.44 22.17 -2.19
N GLY A 182 -4.03 23.32 -2.73
CA GLY A 182 -4.03 23.59 -4.17
C GLY A 182 -3.18 22.61 -4.96
N THR A 183 -1.98 22.29 -4.45
CA THR A 183 -1.05 21.33 -5.07
C THR A 183 -1.62 19.92 -5.09
N LEU A 184 -2.20 19.45 -3.97
CA LEU A 184 -2.77 18.10 -3.92
C LEU A 184 -3.94 17.95 -4.90
N TRP A 185 -4.87 18.91 -4.94
CA TRP A 185 -6.00 18.85 -5.88
C TRP A 185 -5.56 19.01 -7.34
N ASP A 186 -4.51 19.79 -7.63
CA ASP A 186 -3.92 19.87 -8.96
C ASP A 186 -3.36 18.50 -9.40
N LEU A 187 -2.60 17.83 -8.54
CA LEU A 187 -2.10 16.48 -8.82
C LEU A 187 -3.24 15.50 -9.11
N LEU A 188 -4.32 15.53 -8.32
CA LEU A 188 -5.50 14.69 -8.57
C LEU A 188 -6.18 15.03 -9.91
N GLY A 189 -6.30 16.33 -10.23
CA GLY A 189 -6.80 16.81 -11.52
C GLY A 189 -5.94 16.38 -12.71
N ARG A 190 -4.64 16.15 -12.50
CA ARG A 190 -3.69 15.63 -13.50
C ARG A 190 -3.71 14.10 -13.62
N GLY A 191 -4.60 13.41 -12.90
CA GLY A 191 -4.76 11.96 -12.94
C GLY A 191 -3.95 11.18 -11.91
N GLU A 192 -3.30 11.87 -10.96
CA GLU A 192 -2.83 11.18 -9.74
C GLU A 192 -4.02 10.76 -8.88
N THR A 193 -3.76 9.83 -7.96
CA THR A 193 -4.75 9.42 -6.97
C THR A 193 -4.17 9.61 -5.57
N MET A 194 -4.99 10.04 -4.61
CA MET A 194 -4.62 10.16 -3.20
C MET A 194 -4.10 8.82 -2.68
N ARG A 195 -4.72 7.71 -3.09
CA ARG A 195 -4.23 6.35 -2.78
C ARG A 195 -2.79 6.15 -3.22
N LYS A 196 -2.42 6.54 -4.43
CA LYS A 196 -1.03 6.44 -4.93
C LYS A 196 -0.11 7.37 -4.19
N LEU A 197 -0.46 8.65 -4.04
CA LEU A 197 0.36 9.64 -3.34
C LEU A 197 0.69 9.20 -1.90
N LEU A 198 -0.32 8.71 -1.17
CA LEU A 198 -0.11 8.17 0.18
C LEU A 198 0.70 6.88 0.17
N SER A 199 0.46 5.98 -0.79
CA SER A 199 1.24 4.73 -0.88
C SER A 199 2.73 5.02 -1.11
N ARG A 200 3.03 5.99 -1.98
CA ARG A 200 4.40 6.48 -2.20
C ARG A 200 4.99 7.13 -0.97
N TYR A 201 4.20 7.92 -0.25
CA TYR A 201 4.60 8.53 1.00
C TYR A 201 5.02 7.46 2.03
N PHE A 202 4.14 6.49 2.29
CA PHE A 202 4.38 5.39 3.23
C PHE A 202 5.45 4.41 2.75
N TRP A 203 5.75 4.31 1.46
CA TRP A 203 6.86 3.50 0.96
C TRP A 203 8.21 3.86 1.60
N THR A 204 8.39 5.12 2.00
CA THR A 204 9.64 5.63 2.59
C THR A 204 9.53 5.95 4.09
N LYS A 205 8.41 5.58 4.73
CA LYS A 205 8.10 5.93 6.12
C LYS A 205 7.61 4.71 6.89
N ASP A 206 7.60 4.80 8.22
CA ASP A 206 6.97 3.79 9.08
C ASP A 206 5.46 4.03 9.21
N PHE A 207 4.75 2.98 9.64
CA PHE A 207 3.31 2.96 9.89
C PHE A 207 2.96 3.26 11.36
N SER A 208 3.78 4.01 12.09
CA SER A 208 3.50 4.35 13.49
C SER A 208 2.16 5.05 13.65
N VAL A 209 1.51 4.82 14.80
CA VAL A 209 0.27 5.51 15.18
C VAL A 209 0.40 7.03 15.03
N TYR A 210 1.53 7.61 15.48
CA TYR A 210 1.78 9.04 15.32
C TYR A 210 1.67 9.50 13.86
N ARG A 211 2.37 8.82 12.95
CA ARG A 211 2.38 9.23 11.55
C ARG A 211 1.05 8.97 10.88
N VAL A 212 0.53 7.75 10.99
CA VAL A 212 -0.72 7.36 10.32
C VAL A 212 -1.87 8.24 10.79
N SER A 213 -1.98 8.48 12.10
CA SER A 213 -2.99 9.39 12.64
C SER A 213 -2.80 10.80 12.12
N GLY A 214 -1.57 11.33 12.11
CA GLY A 214 -1.27 12.66 11.55
C GLY A 214 -1.68 12.80 10.09
N VAL A 215 -1.30 11.82 9.25
CA VAL A 215 -1.69 11.78 7.83
C VAL A 215 -3.21 11.73 7.67
N LYS A 216 -3.88 10.86 8.42
CA LYS A 216 -5.35 10.72 8.40
C LYS A 216 -6.02 12.07 8.72
N HIS A 217 -5.60 12.73 9.79
CA HIS A 217 -6.17 14.04 10.16
C HIS A 217 -5.91 15.09 9.08
N THR A 218 -4.70 15.14 8.51
CA THR A 218 -4.36 16.06 7.41
C THR A 218 -5.28 15.86 6.19
N ILE A 219 -5.44 14.62 5.70
CA ILE A 219 -6.26 14.36 4.51
C ILE A 219 -7.76 14.57 4.77
N LEU A 220 -8.26 14.23 5.97
CA LEU A 220 -9.65 14.53 6.34
C LEU A 220 -9.89 16.03 6.37
N PHE A 221 -8.94 16.78 6.91
CA PHE A 221 -9.01 18.23 6.95
C PHE A 221 -9.05 18.82 5.54
N TYR A 222 -8.20 18.36 4.62
CA TYR A 222 -8.23 18.79 3.23
C TYR A 222 -9.53 18.44 2.52
N MET A 223 -10.07 17.23 2.72
CA MET A 223 -11.37 16.83 2.20
C MET A 223 -12.48 17.75 2.70
N ARG A 224 -12.54 18.01 4.01
CA ARG A 224 -13.51 18.92 4.61
C ARG A 224 -13.42 20.32 4.03
N SER A 225 -12.21 20.86 3.91
CA SER A 225 -11.99 22.21 3.39
C SER A 225 -12.36 22.31 1.91
N PHE A 226 -12.10 21.28 1.12
CA PHE A 226 -12.52 21.23 -0.27
C PHE A 226 -14.04 21.17 -0.40
N PHE A 227 -14.70 20.27 0.34
CA PHE A 227 -16.15 20.17 0.36
C PHE A 227 -16.80 21.48 0.82
N GLN A 228 -16.25 22.16 1.83
CA GLN A 228 -16.74 23.47 2.25
C GLN A 228 -16.64 24.49 1.12
N LYS A 229 -15.53 24.53 0.38
CA LYS A 229 -15.38 25.43 -0.77
C LYS A 229 -16.38 25.12 -1.88
N ILE A 230 -16.70 23.86 -2.11
CA ILE A 230 -17.77 23.48 -3.05
C ILE A 230 -19.10 24.03 -2.53
N VAL A 231 -19.47 23.79 -1.26
CA VAL A 231 -20.74 24.28 -0.68
C VAL A 231 -20.88 25.80 -0.76
N ASP A 232 -19.79 26.54 -0.54
CA ASP A 232 -19.78 28.00 -0.57
C ASP A 232 -19.99 28.56 -1.99
N ASN A 233 -19.68 27.79 -3.04
CA ASN A 233 -19.70 28.24 -4.43
C ASN A 233 -20.74 27.51 -5.31
N VAL A 234 -21.19 26.33 -4.89
CA VAL A 234 -22.08 25.42 -5.62
C VAL A 234 -23.31 25.16 -4.75
N HIS A 235 -24.42 25.80 -5.09
CA HIS A 235 -25.68 25.66 -4.36
C HIS A 235 -26.48 24.43 -4.84
N ASP A 236 -25.95 23.23 -4.58
CA ASP A 236 -26.57 21.94 -4.93
C ASP A 236 -26.78 21.06 -3.69
N ASP A 237 -28.05 20.86 -3.30
CA ASP A 237 -28.45 20.08 -2.13
C ASP A 237 -28.11 18.59 -2.23
N SER A 238 -28.11 18.03 -3.45
CA SER A 238 -27.78 16.61 -3.67
C SER A 238 -26.29 16.39 -3.45
N LEU A 239 -25.47 17.26 -4.05
CA LEU A 239 -24.02 17.24 -3.89
C LEU A 239 -23.61 17.48 -2.43
N TYR A 240 -24.29 18.41 -1.74
CA TYR A 240 -24.09 18.62 -0.30
C TYR A 240 -24.33 17.35 0.51
N LYS A 241 -25.44 16.63 0.26
CA LYS A 241 -25.76 15.38 0.97
C LYS A 241 -24.73 14.28 0.72
N GLU A 242 -24.26 14.15 -0.51
CA GLU A 242 -23.21 13.21 -0.89
C GLU A 242 -21.91 13.50 -0.13
N MET A 243 -21.38 14.73 -0.25
CA MET A 243 -20.15 15.17 0.42
C MET A 243 -20.23 15.03 1.95
N ASN A 244 -21.36 15.42 2.54
CA ASN A 244 -21.57 15.27 3.98
C ASN A 244 -21.63 13.79 4.39
N GLY A 245 -22.26 12.94 3.59
CA GLY A 245 -22.28 11.50 3.80
C GLY A 245 -20.88 10.88 3.80
N ILE A 246 -20.05 11.23 2.81
CA ILE A 246 -18.65 10.81 2.72
C ILE A 246 -17.86 11.27 3.95
N TYR A 247 -17.93 12.55 4.32
CA TYR A 247 -17.17 13.07 5.46
C TYR A 247 -17.60 12.44 6.80
N CYS A 248 -18.92 12.33 7.05
CA CYS A 248 -19.44 11.75 8.28
C CYS A 248 -19.06 10.27 8.45
N GLN A 249 -18.87 9.52 7.35
CA GLN A 249 -18.40 8.13 7.40
C GLN A 249 -16.99 8.02 8.03
N TYR A 250 -16.14 9.03 7.84
CA TYR A 250 -14.73 8.96 8.21
C TYR A 250 -14.30 9.85 9.38
N GLU A 251 -15.12 10.83 9.78
CA GLU A 251 -14.77 11.80 10.85
C GLU A 251 -14.30 11.12 12.16
N PHE A 252 -14.89 9.97 12.50
CA PHE A 252 -14.55 9.19 13.69
C PHE A 252 -13.94 7.82 13.37
N ALA A 253 -13.51 7.61 12.12
CA ALA A 253 -12.90 6.35 11.70
C ALA A 253 -11.54 6.14 12.36
N LYS A 254 -11.18 4.87 12.54
CA LYS A 254 -9.89 4.46 13.09
C LYS A 254 -8.73 4.81 12.15
N ASP A 255 -7.50 4.76 12.67
CA ASP A 255 -6.30 5.10 11.90
C ASP A 255 -6.04 4.14 10.73
N ASP A 256 -6.52 2.89 10.82
CA ASP A 256 -6.47 1.89 9.76
C ASP A 256 -7.28 2.27 8.51
N SER A 257 -8.15 3.28 8.60
CA SER A 257 -9.03 3.72 7.52
C SER A 257 -8.38 4.75 6.57
N VAL A 258 -7.11 5.11 6.77
CA VAL A 258 -6.42 6.16 5.99
C VAL A 258 -6.50 5.93 4.47
N PHE A 259 -6.39 4.68 4.01
CA PHE A 259 -6.53 4.36 2.59
C PHE A 259 -7.98 4.34 2.12
N LEU A 260 -8.95 4.02 2.98
CA LEU A 260 -10.38 4.12 2.63
C LEU A 260 -10.80 5.58 2.42
N ILE A 261 -10.24 6.50 3.21
CA ILE A 261 -10.44 7.94 3.03
C ILE A 261 -9.83 8.40 1.70
N ALA A 262 -8.61 7.93 1.40
CA ALA A 262 -7.97 8.24 0.12
C ALA A 262 -8.78 7.72 -1.07
N ASP A 263 -9.28 6.49 -1.00
CA ASP A 263 -10.14 5.90 -2.03
C ASP A 263 -11.44 6.70 -2.19
N ALA A 264 -12.06 7.17 -1.10
CA ALA A 264 -13.27 8.00 -1.17
C ALA A 264 -13.01 9.37 -1.80
N ILE A 265 -11.86 9.99 -1.53
CA ILE A 265 -11.43 11.22 -2.21
C ILE A 265 -11.26 10.95 -3.71
N ASP A 266 -10.62 9.84 -4.06
CA ASP A 266 -10.37 9.45 -5.45
C ASP A 266 -11.67 9.17 -6.21
N GLU A 267 -12.61 8.44 -5.60
CA GLU A 267 -13.94 8.18 -6.16
C GLU A 267 -14.73 9.48 -6.38
N PHE A 268 -14.72 10.40 -5.41
CA PHE A 268 -15.36 11.70 -5.55
C PHE A 268 -14.73 12.49 -6.70
N MET A 269 -13.39 12.57 -6.76
CA MET A 269 -12.70 13.28 -7.83
C MET A 269 -12.98 12.67 -9.20
N GLN A 270 -12.99 11.34 -9.31
CA GLN A 270 -13.31 10.65 -10.55
C GLN A 270 -14.74 10.95 -11.05
N ALA A 271 -15.71 11.07 -10.13
CA ALA A 271 -17.08 11.38 -10.48
C ALA A 271 -17.31 12.85 -10.87
N HIS A 272 -16.53 13.76 -10.29
CA HIS A 272 -16.90 15.19 -10.23
C HIS A 272 -15.84 16.17 -10.78
N CYS A 273 -14.63 15.74 -11.13
CA CYS A 273 -13.54 16.67 -11.53
C CYS A 273 -13.86 17.51 -12.78
N ASP A 274 -14.67 16.97 -13.69
CA ASP A 274 -15.13 17.64 -14.92
C ASP A 274 -16.55 18.20 -14.81
N ASP A 275 -17.18 18.13 -13.64
CA ASP A 275 -18.47 18.78 -13.42
C ASP A 275 -18.32 20.30 -13.61
N LYS A 276 -19.20 20.87 -14.43
CA LYS A 276 -19.17 22.29 -14.82
C LYS A 276 -19.30 23.27 -13.64
N ASN A 277 -19.88 22.84 -12.52
CA ASN A 277 -20.05 23.65 -11.32
C ASN A 277 -18.88 23.47 -10.35
N ILE A 278 -18.26 22.29 -10.31
CA ILE A 278 -17.12 21.98 -9.43
C ILE A 278 -15.79 22.43 -10.04
N LYS A 279 -15.63 22.32 -11.37
CA LYS A 279 -14.41 22.72 -12.09
C LYS A 279 -13.93 24.15 -11.76
N PRO A 280 -14.80 25.19 -11.70
CA PRO A 280 -14.37 26.52 -11.28
C PRO A 280 -13.81 26.60 -9.85
N VAL A 281 -14.29 25.75 -8.93
CA VAL A 281 -13.79 25.66 -7.55
C VAL A 281 -12.41 25.01 -7.53
N LEU A 282 -12.20 23.96 -8.34
CA LEU A 282 -10.89 23.34 -8.55
C LEU A 282 -9.91 24.34 -9.16
N ASP A 283 -10.30 25.06 -10.23
CA ASP A 283 -9.47 26.09 -10.86
C ASP A 283 -9.08 27.20 -9.89
N MET A 284 -9.95 27.55 -8.94
CA MET A 284 -9.63 28.50 -7.87
C MET A 284 -8.55 27.96 -6.92
N LEU A 285 -8.63 26.69 -6.55
CA LEU A 285 -7.67 26.04 -5.66
C LEU A 285 -6.30 25.86 -6.31
N ILE A 286 -6.28 25.49 -7.59
CA ILE A 286 -5.06 25.20 -8.33
C ILE A 286 -4.21 26.46 -8.58
N LYS A 287 -4.78 27.67 -8.45
CA LYS A 287 -4.02 28.94 -8.57
C LYS A 287 -2.86 29.07 -7.59
N ASP A 288 -2.98 28.47 -6.41
CA ASP A 288 -1.92 28.46 -5.39
C ASP A 288 -1.05 27.20 -5.47
N SER A 289 -1.28 26.31 -6.45
CA SER A 289 -0.52 25.08 -6.66
C SER A 289 0.96 25.35 -6.87
N LEU A 290 1.80 24.49 -6.30
CA LEU A 290 3.24 24.47 -6.53
C LEU A 290 3.63 23.65 -7.77
N CYS A 291 2.68 23.02 -8.46
CA CYS A 291 2.96 22.34 -9.71
C CYS A 291 3.41 23.35 -10.78
N SER A 292 4.37 22.94 -11.61
CA SER A 292 4.71 23.66 -12.83
C SER A 292 3.49 23.76 -13.76
N GLN A 293 3.25 24.98 -14.26
CA GLN A 293 2.23 25.31 -15.24
C GLN A 293 2.66 24.89 -16.65
#